data_AF-A0A1M3QWR1-F1
#
_entry.id   AF-A0A1M3QWR1-F1
#
_cell.length_a   1.000
_cell.length_b   1.000
_cell.length_c   1.000
_cell.angle_alpha   90.00
_cell.angle_beta   90.00
_cell.angle_gamma   90.00
#
_symmetry.space_group_name_H-M   'P 1'
#
loop_
_entity.id
_entity.type
_entity.pdbx_description
1 polymer ?
#
loop_
_entity_poly.entity_id
_entity_poly.type
_entity_poly.pdbx_seq_one_letter_code
_entity_poly.pdbx_strand_id
1 'polypeptide(L)'
;MAKKITVKSGQLPPEIATEDFILVGQLAGRKSYDKYLRKNFEKYTGKYVLATEKELNTTYADTEKYRFVMDYNRESRSIMVNGQFSEATSYRYYILDRKENKKYTRKSGSGQFSKEIEAYLKAIELTRKK
;
A
#
# COMPACT_ATOMS: atom_id res chain seq x y z
N MET A 1 -14.79 10.54 11.50
CA MET A 1 -13.35 10.84 11.26
C MET A 1 -12.68 9.62 10.67
N ALA A 2 -12.02 9.73 9.50
CA ALA A 2 -11.24 8.62 8.95
C ALA A 2 -10.09 8.28 9.92
N LYS A 3 -9.91 6.99 10.25
CA LYS A 3 -8.82 6.55 11.13
C LYS A 3 -7.48 6.94 10.47
N LYS A 4 -6.68 7.77 11.13
CA LYS A 4 -5.39 8.25 10.60
C LYS A 4 -4.42 7.08 10.47
N ILE A 5 -3.74 7.00 9.32
CA ILE A 5 -2.63 6.07 9.07
C ILE A 5 -1.38 6.69 9.71
N THR A 6 -0.77 6.01 10.68
CA THR A 6 0.41 6.50 11.40
C THR A 6 1.31 5.36 11.87
N VAL A 7 2.57 5.68 12.17
CA VAL A 7 3.53 4.77 12.86
C VAL A 7 2.95 4.27 14.19
N LYS A 8 2.45 5.17 15.04
CA LYS A 8 1.84 4.81 16.34
C LYS A 8 0.66 3.83 16.21
N SER A 9 -0.05 3.86 15.09
CA SER A 9 -1.17 2.95 14.82
C SER A 9 -0.75 1.58 14.29
N GLY A 10 0.55 1.37 14.03
CA GLY A 10 1.11 0.15 13.45
C GLY A 10 0.87 0.00 11.94
N GLN A 11 0.41 1.05 11.27
CA GLN A 11 0.03 1.02 9.85
C GLN A 11 1.12 1.58 8.92
N LEU A 12 2.22 2.11 9.49
CA LEU A 12 3.42 2.51 8.77
C LEU A 12 4.66 2.02 9.53
N PRO A 13 5.73 1.60 8.83
CA PRO A 13 7.05 1.40 9.43
C PRO A 13 7.57 2.69 10.10
N PRO A 14 8.19 2.59 11.29
CA PRO A 14 8.80 3.76 11.94
C PRO A 14 9.96 4.37 11.14
N GLU A 15 10.70 3.56 10.40
CA GLU A 15 11.90 3.94 9.65
C GLU A 15 11.60 4.90 8.49
N ILE A 16 10.35 4.92 8.01
CA ILE A 16 9.87 5.90 7.01
C ILE A 16 10.02 7.34 7.49
N ALA A 17 10.07 7.58 8.81
CA ALA A 17 10.28 8.91 9.36
C ALA A 17 11.73 9.39 9.28
N THR A 18 12.70 8.47 9.24
CA THR A 18 14.12 8.78 9.48
C THR A 18 15.02 8.49 8.29
N GLU A 19 14.68 7.51 7.45
CA GLU A 19 15.52 7.05 6.35
C GLU A 19 15.11 7.72 5.02
N ASP A 20 16.08 7.95 4.13
CA ASP A 20 15.77 8.20 2.71
C ASP A 20 15.60 6.84 2.02
N PHE A 21 14.49 6.67 1.32
CA PHE A 21 14.13 5.41 0.67
C PHE A 21 13.42 5.65 -0.65
N ILE A 22 13.39 4.61 -1.48
CA ILE A 22 12.57 4.56 -2.70
C ILE A 22 11.32 3.76 -2.37
N LEU A 23 10.15 4.41 -2.41
CA LEU A 23 8.88 3.70 -2.24
C LEU A 23 8.55 2.92 -3.50
N VAL A 24 8.31 1.61 -3.38
CA VAL A 24 7.85 0.82 -4.53
C VAL A 24 6.33 0.71 -4.50
N GLY A 25 5.66 1.13 -5.57
CA GLY A 25 4.26 0.77 -5.81
C GLY A 25 4.19 -0.52 -6.62
N GLN A 26 3.69 -1.60 -6.02
CA GLN A 26 3.58 -2.89 -6.71
C GLN A 26 2.43 -2.88 -7.70
N LEU A 27 2.70 -3.10 -8.98
CA LEU A 27 1.71 -3.28 -10.03
C LEU A 27 1.13 -4.70 -9.95
N ALA A 28 -0.19 -4.80 -9.97
CA ALA A 28 -0.90 -6.07 -9.82
C ALA A 28 -1.43 -6.62 -11.16
N GLY A 29 -1.16 -5.95 -12.28
CA GLY A 29 -1.71 -6.28 -13.61
C GLY A 29 -3.21 -5.99 -13.74
N ARG A 30 -3.84 -5.45 -12.68
CA ARG A 30 -5.25 -5.10 -12.66
C ARG A 30 -5.43 -3.67 -13.14
N LYS A 31 -5.98 -3.51 -14.35
CA LYS A 31 -6.18 -2.21 -15.03
C LYS A 31 -6.69 -1.09 -14.10
N SER A 32 -7.74 -1.33 -13.31
CA SER A 32 -8.30 -0.29 -12.44
C SER A 32 -7.38 0.09 -11.29
N TYR A 33 -6.75 -0.89 -10.64
CA TYR A 33 -5.80 -0.64 -9.55
C TYR A 33 -4.54 0.05 -10.08
N ASP A 34 -3.90 -0.51 -11.11
CA ASP A 34 -2.65 0.01 -11.68
C ASP A 34 -2.83 1.45 -12.20
N LYS A 35 -3.99 1.77 -12.79
CA LYS A 35 -4.34 3.13 -13.22
C LYS A 35 -4.31 4.11 -12.03
N TYR A 36 -4.96 3.75 -10.93
CA TYR A 36 -5.01 4.62 -9.75
C TYR A 36 -3.70 4.63 -8.96
N LEU A 37 -2.91 3.56 -9.02
CA LEU A 37 -1.56 3.51 -8.46
C LEU A 37 -0.67 4.54 -9.16
N ARG A 38 -0.55 4.45 -10.50
CA ARG A 38 0.21 5.39 -11.33
C ARG A 38 -0.19 6.85 -11.05
N LYS A 39 -1.49 7.14 -11.16
CA LYS A 39 -2.04 8.49 -10.96
C LYS A 39 -1.70 9.11 -9.60
N ASN A 40 -1.67 8.32 -8.53
CA ASN A 40 -1.41 8.86 -7.20
C ASN A 40 0.10 8.94 -6.89
N PHE A 41 0.89 7.98 -7.39
CA PHE A 41 2.35 8.02 -7.26
C PHE A 41 2.98 9.17 -8.08
N GLU A 42 2.40 9.57 -9.21
CA GLU A 42 2.80 10.79 -9.94
C GLU A 42 2.72 12.07 -9.09
N LYS A 43 1.85 12.08 -8.08
CA LYS A 43 1.69 13.22 -7.15
C LYS A 43 2.55 13.11 -5.90
N TYR A 44 3.16 11.94 -5.68
CA TYR A 44 4.02 11.70 -4.52
C TYR A 44 5.35 12.42 -4.73
N THR A 45 5.77 13.15 -3.71
CA THR A 45 6.96 14.01 -3.76
C THR A 45 8.26 13.27 -3.43
N GLY A 46 8.17 12.07 -2.83
CA GLY A 46 9.34 11.24 -2.54
C GLY A 46 9.81 10.42 -3.75
N LYS A 47 11.03 9.88 -3.67
CA LYS A 47 11.55 8.93 -4.68
C LYS A 47 10.66 7.68 -4.72
N TYR A 48 10.28 7.26 -5.92
CA TYR A 48 9.48 6.06 -6.10
C TYR A 48 9.82 5.32 -7.38
N VAL A 49 9.42 4.05 -7.43
CA VAL A 49 9.34 3.24 -8.65
C VAL A 49 8.03 2.47 -8.65
N LEU A 50 7.54 2.13 -9.84
CA LEU A 50 6.39 1.24 -10.00
C LEU A 50 6.90 -0.05 -10.64
N ALA A 51 6.62 -1.18 -9.99
CA ALA A 51 7.23 -2.45 -10.36
C ALA A 51 6.22 -3.58 -10.26
N THR A 52 6.26 -4.52 -11.19
CA THR A 52 5.58 -5.82 -11.06
C THR A 52 6.28 -6.69 -10.02
N GLU A 53 5.61 -7.75 -9.56
CA GLU A 53 6.23 -8.76 -8.69
C GLU A 53 7.49 -9.38 -9.31
N LYS A 54 7.49 -9.62 -10.62
CA LYS A 54 8.67 -10.13 -11.33
C LYS A 54 9.85 -9.15 -11.23
N GLU A 55 9.60 -7.87 -11.43
CA GLU A 55 10.64 -6.83 -11.35
C GLU A 55 11.14 -6.64 -9.91
N LEU A 56 10.25 -6.75 -8.91
CA LEU A 56 10.62 -6.76 -7.49
C LEU A 56 11.62 -7.87 -7.14
N ASN A 57 11.49 -9.03 -7.77
CA ASN A 57 12.36 -10.18 -7.55
C ASN A 57 13.59 -10.23 -8.47
N THR A 58 13.72 -9.30 -9.43
CA THR A 58 14.82 -9.28 -10.39
C THR A 58 15.51 -7.91 -10.40
N THR A 59 14.95 -6.94 -11.10
CA THR A 59 15.50 -5.58 -11.24
C THR A 59 15.61 -4.82 -9.91
N TYR A 60 14.67 -5.05 -8.99
CA TYR A 60 14.57 -4.36 -7.70
C TYR A 60 14.74 -5.33 -6.53
N ALA A 61 15.58 -6.36 -6.70
CA ALA A 61 15.81 -7.41 -5.70
C ALA A 61 16.51 -6.91 -4.42
N ASP A 62 17.30 -5.83 -4.50
CA ASP A 62 17.99 -5.23 -3.36
C ASP A 62 16.98 -4.70 -2.32
N THR A 63 16.85 -5.41 -1.20
CA THR A 63 15.91 -5.11 -0.12
C THR A 63 16.37 -3.97 0.80
N GLU A 64 17.63 -3.54 0.73
CA GLU A 64 18.08 -2.34 1.45
C GLU A 64 17.65 -1.09 0.67
N LYS A 65 17.81 -1.12 -0.67
CA LYS A 65 17.43 0.00 -1.55
C LYS A 65 15.93 0.07 -1.82
N TYR A 66 15.28 -1.07 -2.04
CA TYR A 66 13.86 -1.19 -2.37
C TYR A 66 13.10 -1.89 -1.24
N ARG A 67 13.35 -1.42 0.00
CA ARG A 67 12.83 -1.98 1.26
C ARG A 67 11.32 -1.94 1.36
N PHE A 68 10.72 -0.78 1.08
CA PHE A 68 9.29 -0.55 1.34
C PHE A 68 8.45 -0.70 0.07
N VAL A 69 7.54 -1.66 0.10
CA VAL A 69 6.60 -1.94 -1.00
C VAL A 69 5.18 -1.69 -0.56
N MET A 70 4.47 -0.85 -1.30
CA MET A 70 3.05 -0.64 -1.13
C MET A 70 2.26 -1.59 -2.03
N ASP A 71 1.32 -2.32 -1.43
CA ASP A 71 0.46 -3.27 -2.12
C ASP A 71 -0.87 -3.48 -1.35
N TYR A 72 -1.70 -4.43 -1.78
CA TYR A 72 -2.96 -4.78 -1.15
C TYR A 72 -3.22 -6.29 -1.15
N ASN A 73 -3.91 -6.77 -0.11
CA ASN A 73 -4.51 -8.11 -0.11
C ASN A 73 -5.96 -8.01 -0.57
N ARG A 74 -6.40 -8.93 -1.44
CA ARG A 74 -7.82 -9.14 -1.71
C ARG A 74 -8.43 -9.97 -0.59
N GLU A 75 -9.52 -9.49 -0.02
CA GLU A 75 -10.28 -10.19 1.02
C GLU A 75 -11.68 -10.49 0.49
N SER A 76 -12.09 -11.75 0.55
CA SER A 76 -13.46 -12.16 0.25
C SER A 76 -14.15 -12.60 1.53
N ARG A 77 -15.39 -12.17 1.73
CA ARG A 77 -16.24 -12.63 2.83
C ARG A 77 -17.63 -12.95 2.31
N SER A 78 -18.22 -14.02 2.84
CA SER A 78 -19.64 -14.30 2.60
C SER A 78 -20.50 -13.32 3.39
N ILE A 79 -21.49 -12.73 2.73
CA ILE A 79 -22.48 -11.84 3.34
C ILE A 79 -23.88 -12.34 3.00
N MET A 80 -24.84 -12.12 3.90
CA MET A 80 -26.23 -12.40 3.62
C MET A 80 -26.88 -11.16 3.00
N VAL A 81 -27.46 -11.31 1.82
CA VAL A 81 -28.21 -10.26 1.10
C VAL A 81 -29.57 -10.84 0.76
N ASN A 82 -30.65 -10.26 1.31
CA ASN A 82 -32.03 -10.72 1.11
C ASN A 82 -32.24 -12.23 1.37
N GLY A 83 -31.59 -12.78 2.40
CA GLY A 83 -31.69 -14.19 2.76
C GLY A 83 -30.84 -15.15 1.90
N GLN A 84 -30.07 -14.63 0.93
CA GLN A 84 -29.14 -15.42 0.13
C GLN A 84 -27.68 -15.08 0.48
N PHE A 85 -26.80 -16.09 0.45
CA PHE A 85 -25.36 -15.85 0.59
C PHE A 85 -24.80 -15.25 -0.71
N SER A 86 -24.05 -14.17 -0.56
CA SER A 86 -23.33 -13.47 -1.64
C SER A 86 -21.89 -13.21 -1.20
N GLU A 87 -20.95 -13.16 -2.15
CA GLU A 87 -19.57 -12.80 -1.84
C GLU A 87 -19.36 -11.28 -1.90
N ALA A 88 -18.90 -10.71 -0.79
CA ALA A 88 -18.38 -9.35 -0.76
C ALA A 88 -16.85 -9.39 -0.89
N THR A 89 -16.32 -8.67 -1.88
CA THR A 89 -14.87 -8.44 -2.02
C THR A 89 -14.49 -7.09 -1.41
N SER A 90 -13.49 -7.09 -0.54
CA SER A 90 -12.80 -5.90 -0.03
C SER A 90 -11.29 -6.00 -0.29
N TYR A 91 -10.57 -4.90 -0.14
CA TYR A 91 -9.12 -4.86 -0.34
C TYR A 91 -8.46 -4.19 0.84
N ARG A 92 -7.41 -4.81 1.38
CA ARG A 92 -6.69 -4.32 2.55
C ARG A 92 -5.26 -3.97 2.17
N TYR A 93 -4.98 -2.68 2.18
CA TYR A 93 -3.71 -2.09 1.81
C TYR A 93 -2.66 -2.27 2.89
N TYR A 94 -1.39 -2.33 2.51
CA TYR A 94 -0.28 -2.44 3.43
C TYR A 94 1.01 -1.84 2.84
N ILE A 95 1.95 -1.53 3.73
CA ILE A 95 3.37 -1.38 3.39
C ILE A 95 4.11 -2.64 3.87
N LEU A 96 4.78 -3.33 2.97
CA LEU A 96 5.71 -4.41 3.30
C LEU A 96 7.10 -3.82 3.48
N ASP A 97 7.68 -4.05 4.64
CA ASP A 97 9.12 -3.96 4.84
C ASP A 97 9.74 -5.29 4.42
N ARG A 98 10.47 -5.29 3.30
CA ARG A 98 11.11 -6.48 2.74
C ARG A 98 12.34 -6.93 3.52
N LYS A 99 12.99 -6.03 4.26
CA LYS A 99 14.16 -6.36 5.08
C LYS A 99 13.75 -7.18 6.30
N GLU A 100 12.67 -6.76 6.96
CA GLU A 100 12.12 -7.45 8.13
C GLU A 100 11.02 -8.47 7.78
N ASN A 101 10.62 -8.53 6.50
CA ASN A 101 9.46 -9.28 6.03
C ASN A 101 8.17 -9.00 6.84
N LYS A 102 7.92 -7.72 7.12
CA LYS A 102 6.83 -7.27 8.00
C LYS A 102 5.81 -6.42 7.27
N LYS A 103 4.52 -6.78 7.39
CA LYS A 103 3.40 -6.05 6.79
C LYS A 103 2.76 -5.08 7.78
N TYR A 104 2.79 -3.80 7.43
CA TYR A 104 2.13 -2.70 8.12
C TYR A 104 0.76 -2.46 7.49
N THR A 105 -0.19 -3.30 7.89
CA THR A 105 -1.49 -3.43 7.25
C THR A 105 -2.50 -2.41 7.75
N ARG A 106 -3.30 -1.85 6.85
CA ARG A 106 -4.40 -0.96 7.20
C ARG A 106 -5.47 -1.69 8.00
N LYS A 107 -5.99 -1.03 9.03
CA LYS A 107 -7.03 -1.61 9.91
C LYS A 107 -8.39 -1.80 9.22
N SER A 108 -8.64 -1.10 8.11
CA SER A 108 -9.88 -1.17 7.35
C SER A 108 -9.63 -1.54 5.89
N GLY A 109 -10.43 -2.47 5.37
CA GLY A 109 -10.52 -2.76 3.95
C GLY A 109 -11.43 -1.78 3.21
N SER A 110 -11.20 -1.59 1.90
CA SER A 110 -11.96 -0.68 1.04
C SER A 110 -11.82 -1.05 -0.42
N GLY A 111 -12.89 -0.87 -1.21
CA GLY A 111 -12.87 -0.96 -2.68
C GLY A 111 -12.40 0.32 -3.38
N GLN A 112 -12.17 1.41 -2.65
CA GLN A 112 -11.91 2.73 -3.22
C GLN A 112 -10.42 2.94 -3.47
N PHE A 113 -9.89 2.28 -4.50
CA PHE A 113 -8.45 2.22 -4.77
C PHE A 113 -7.74 3.58 -4.72
N SER A 114 -8.25 4.58 -5.45
CA SER A 114 -7.60 5.90 -5.49
C SER A 114 -7.47 6.55 -4.12
N LYS A 115 -8.53 6.50 -3.30
CA LYS A 115 -8.54 7.18 -2.00
C LYS A 115 -7.63 6.49 -1.00
N GLU A 116 -7.57 5.16 -1.06
CA GLU A 116 -6.72 4.36 -0.21
C GLU A 116 -5.24 4.58 -0.50
N ILE A 117 -4.89 4.60 -1.79
CA ILE A 117 -3.52 4.86 -2.22
C ILE A 117 -3.10 6.27 -1.84
N GLU A 118 -3.92 7.26 -2.15
CA GLU A 118 -3.67 8.66 -1.79
C GLU A 118 -3.52 8.86 -0.29
N ALA A 119 -4.34 8.19 0.54
CA ALA A 119 -4.25 8.29 1.99
C ALA A 119 -2.92 7.74 2.54
N TYR A 120 -2.44 6.61 2.01
CA TYR A 120 -1.15 6.05 2.40
C TYR A 120 0.01 6.97 2.02
N LEU A 121 0.03 7.46 0.77
CA LEU A 121 1.09 8.35 0.28
C LEU A 121 1.15 9.64 1.09
N LYS A 122 0.01 10.29 1.33
CA LYS A 122 -0.04 11.49 2.19
C LYS A 122 0.43 11.21 3.61
N ALA A 123 0.08 10.05 4.18
CA ALA A 123 0.53 9.69 5.53
C ALA A 123 2.05 9.49 5.59
N ILE A 124 2.63 8.89 4.55
CA ILE A 124 4.09 8.74 4.40
C ILE A 124 4.76 10.12 4.31
N GLU A 125 4.29 11.00 3.42
CA GLU A 125 4.85 12.35 3.27
C GLU A 125 4.77 13.17 4.55
N LEU A 126 3.62 13.14 5.24
CA LEU A 126 3.44 13.83 6.52
C LEU A 126 4.34 13.26 7.61
N THR A 127 4.74 11.99 7.51
CA THR A 127 5.67 11.36 8.46
C THR A 127 7.10 11.77 8.16
N ARG A 128 7.48 11.95 6.88
CA ARG A 128 8.81 12.42 6.45
C ARG A 128 9.07 13.90 6.73
N LYS A 129 8.02 14.73 6.81
CA LYS A 129 8.11 16.18 7.05
C LYS A 129 8.21 16.56 8.53
N LYS A 130 8.18 15.58 9.43
CA LYS A 130 8.26 15.79 10.88
C LYS A 130 9.67 15.56 11.37
#